data_AF-A0A6J2LUF1-F1
#
_entry.id   AF-A0A6J2LUF1-F1
#
_cell.length_a   1.000
_cell.length_b   1.000
_cell.length_c   1.000
_cell.angle_alpha   90.00
_cell.angle_beta   90.00
_cell.angle_gamma   90.00
#
_symmetry.space_group_name_H-M   'P 1'
#
loop_
_entity.id
_entity.type
_entity.pdbx_description
1 polymer ?
#
loop_
_entity_poly.entity_id
_entity_poly.type
_entity_poly.pdbx_seq_one_letter_code
_entity_poly.pdbx_strand_id
1 'polypeptide(L)'
;MLLILMLFKMSLEKQLKQIPLVDFQSLLINLMKNIRDWNTKVPELCLAINELSSHPHNLLWLVQLVPNWTSRGRQLRQCLSLVIISKLLDEKHEDIPNTSNLQISVLYRYLVQMKPSDLLKKMVLKKRAEQPNGTIDDSLHLELEKQAYYLTYILLHLVGEVSCSHSFSSGQRKHFVHLCGALEKHVKCDIREDARLFYRTKVKDLVARIHGKWQEIIQNCRPIQGQLHDFWVPDS
;
A
#
# COMPACT_ATOMS: atom_id res chain seq x y z
N MET A 1 -2.77 -14.66 19.46
CA MET A 1 -1.93 -14.12 18.36
C MET A 1 -1.26 -15.22 17.56
N LEU A 2 -0.61 -16.21 18.20
CA LEU A 2 0.04 -17.33 17.50
C LEU A 2 -0.84 -18.05 16.47
N LEU A 3 -2.09 -18.36 16.81
CA LEU A 3 -3.02 -19.02 15.87
C LEU A 3 -3.30 -18.19 14.61
N ILE A 4 -3.40 -16.86 14.74
CA ILE A 4 -3.54 -15.96 13.60
C ILE A 4 -2.29 -16.01 12.72
N LEU A 5 -1.10 -15.98 13.32
CA LEU A 5 0.15 -16.08 12.57
C LEU A 5 0.32 -17.44 11.88
N MET A 6 -0.10 -18.52 12.52
CA MET A 6 -0.10 -19.85 11.90
C MET A 6 -1.02 -19.89 10.69
N LEU A 7 -2.21 -19.31 10.78
CA LEU A 7 -3.11 -19.20 9.63
C LEU A 7 -2.43 -18.45 8.48
N PHE A 8 -1.90 -17.26 8.73
CA PHE A 8 -1.18 -16.49 7.70
C PHE A 8 -0.02 -17.28 7.09
N LYS A 9 0.79 -17.95 7.93
CA LYS A 9 1.90 -18.79 7.44
C LYS A 9 1.40 -19.94 6.57
N MET A 10 0.36 -20.66 6.99
CA MET A 10 -0.26 -21.73 6.20
C MET A 10 -0.81 -21.22 4.87
N SER A 11 -1.31 -19.99 4.82
CA SER A 11 -1.82 -19.40 3.56
C SER A 11 -0.72 -19.16 2.51
N LEU A 12 0.54 -19.13 2.92
CA LEU A 12 1.70 -19.02 2.02
C LEU A 12 2.14 -20.39 1.47
N GLU A 13 1.71 -21.49 2.11
CA GLU A 13 2.09 -22.84 1.71
C GLU A 13 1.30 -23.28 0.48
N LYS A 14 2.01 -23.48 -0.64
CA LYS A 14 1.39 -23.83 -1.93
C LYS A 14 0.60 -25.14 -1.89
N GLN A 15 1.00 -26.07 -1.02
CA GLN A 15 0.37 -27.38 -0.85
C GLN A 15 -0.96 -27.30 -0.10
N LEU A 16 -1.19 -26.22 0.68
CA LEU A 16 -2.41 -26.02 1.48
C LEU A 16 -3.47 -25.17 0.78
N LYS A 17 -3.27 -24.85 -0.51
CA LYS A 17 -4.20 -24.03 -1.32
C LYS A 17 -5.57 -24.64 -1.55
N GLN A 18 -5.81 -25.88 -1.13
CA GLN A 18 -7.11 -26.53 -1.25
C GLN A 18 -8.13 -26.08 -0.18
N ILE A 19 -7.70 -25.33 0.84
CA ILE A 19 -8.62 -24.77 1.84
C ILE A 19 -9.45 -23.65 1.20
N PRO A 20 -10.80 -23.69 1.28
CA PRO A 20 -11.63 -22.61 0.77
C PRO A 20 -11.29 -21.27 1.44
N LEU A 21 -11.05 -20.24 0.63
CA LEU A 21 -10.67 -18.90 1.10
C LEU A 21 -11.70 -18.32 2.10
N VAL A 22 -12.98 -18.60 1.87
CA VAL A 22 -14.09 -18.10 2.70
C VAL A 22 -14.04 -18.68 4.12
N ASP A 23 -13.75 -19.97 4.27
CA ASP A 23 -13.65 -20.62 5.58
C ASP A 23 -12.45 -20.06 6.36
N PHE A 24 -11.33 -19.89 5.66
CA PHE A 24 -10.14 -19.28 6.22
C PHE A 24 -10.40 -17.85 6.72
N GLN A 25 -11.06 -17.03 5.90
CA GLN A 25 -11.42 -15.66 6.23
C GLN A 25 -12.40 -15.59 7.40
N SER A 26 -13.35 -16.52 7.47
CA SER A 26 -14.31 -16.63 8.57
C SER A 26 -13.62 -16.96 9.90
N LEU A 27 -12.68 -17.89 9.89
CA LEU A 27 -11.86 -18.23 11.05
C LEU A 27 -11.02 -17.04 11.51
N LEU A 28 -10.36 -16.34 10.57
CA LEU A 28 -9.55 -15.16 10.87
C LEU A 28 -10.39 -14.06 11.55
N ILE A 29 -11.61 -13.81 11.07
CA ILE A 29 -12.54 -12.86 11.69
C ILE A 29 -12.85 -13.26 13.13
N ASN A 30 -13.18 -14.53 13.38
CA ASN A 30 -13.50 -15.00 14.72
C ASN A 30 -12.32 -14.85 15.69
N LEU A 31 -11.10 -15.15 15.23
CA LEU A 31 -9.89 -14.96 16.03
C LEU A 31 -9.61 -13.48 16.31
N MET A 32 -9.75 -12.62 15.29
CA MET A 32 -9.57 -11.19 15.47
C MET A 32 -10.58 -10.62 16.46
N LYS A 33 -11.85 -11.04 16.42
CA LYS A 33 -12.91 -10.60 17.35
C LYS A 33 -12.61 -10.93 18.82
N ASN A 34 -11.95 -12.05 19.08
CA ASN A 34 -11.64 -12.50 20.43
C ASN A 34 -10.44 -11.79 21.09
N ILE A 35 -9.76 -10.89 20.38
CA ILE A 35 -8.69 -10.06 20.96
C ILE A 35 -9.33 -8.95 21.80
N ARG A 36 -9.01 -8.87 23.10
CA ARG A 36 -9.55 -7.82 23.99
C ARG A 36 -8.93 -6.46 23.69
N ASP A 37 -7.63 -6.31 23.93
CA ASP A 37 -6.90 -5.05 23.75
C ASP A 37 -6.47 -4.83 22.30
N TRP A 38 -7.44 -4.86 21.38
CA TRP A 38 -7.19 -4.84 19.94
C TRP A 38 -6.27 -3.69 19.53
N ASN A 39 -6.57 -2.45 19.91
CA ASN A 39 -5.79 -1.28 19.51
C ASN A 39 -4.32 -1.35 19.97
N THR A 40 -4.04 -2.01 21.09
CA THR A 40 -2.67 -2.24 21.60
C THR A 40 -1.99 -3.40 20.89
N LYS A 41 -2.76 -4.41 20.45
CA LYS A 41 -2.25 -5.64 19.82
C LYS A 41 -2.11 -5.55 18.29
N VAL A 42 -2.80 -4.64 17.61
CA VAL A 42 -2.67 -4.49 16.14
C VAL A 42 -1.23 -4.20 15.71
N PRO A 43 -0.50 -3.23 16.31
CA PRO A 43 0.86 -2.93 15.85
C PRO A 43 1.79 -4.15 15.96
N GLU A 44 1.76 -4.84 17.11
CA GLU A 44 2.51 -6.07 17.36
C GLU A 44 2.14 -7.17 16.34
N LEU A 45 0.85 -7.35 16.06
CA LEU A 45 0.37 -8.31 15.08
C LEU A 45 0.85 -7.98 13.66
N CYS A 46 0.79 -6.71 13.25
CA CYS A 46 1.23 -6.28 11.92
C CYS A 46 2.73 -6.54 11.72
N LEU A 47 3.56 -6.24 12.72
CA LEU A 47 4.99 -6.54 12.67
C LEU A 47 5.24 -8.04 12.55
N ALA A 48 4.55 -8.86 13.36
CA ALA A 48 4.70 -10.30 13.31
C ALA A 48 4.26 -10.92 11.97
N ILE A 49 3.18 -10.40 11.35
CA ILE A 49 2.73 -10.84 10.01
C ILE A 49 3.74 -10.42 8.93
N ASN A 50 4.26 -9.21 9.02
CA ASN A 50 5.26 -8.67 8.09
C ASN A 50 6.57 -9.47 8.06
N GLU A 51 6.91 -10.15 9.15
CA GLU A 51 8.07 -11.03 9.23
C GLU A 51 7.85 -12.44 8.65
N LEU A 52 6.62 -12.79 8.27
CA LEU A 52 6.34 -14.09 7.65
C LEU A 52 6.90 -14.22 6.23
N SER A 53 7.23 -13.12 5.55
CA SER A 53 7.86 -13.15 4.23
C SER A 53 8.71 -11.92 3.95
N SER A 54 9.72 -12.07 3.09
CA SER A 54 10.43 -10.96 2.47
C SER A 54 9.95 -10.69 1.03
N HIS A 55 9.15 -11.58 0.45
CA HIS A 55 8.75 -11.48 -0.95
C HIS A 55 7.55 -10.51 -1.10
N PRO A 56 7.64 -9.45 -1.92
CA PRO A 56 6.61 -8.42 -2.03
C PRO A 56 5.21 -8.98 -2.35
N HIS A 57 5.13 -9.96 -3.26
CA HIS A 57 3.85 -10.59 -3.63
C HIS A 57 3.16 -11.29 -2.46
N ASN A 58 3.94 -12.00 -1.63
CA ASN A 58 3.41 -12.73 -0.50
C ASN A 58 2.91 -11.75 0.56
N LEU A 59 3.64 -10.68 0.80
CA LEU A 59 3.23 -9.62 1.73
C LEU A 59 1.90 -8.97 1.29
N LEU A 60 1.75 -8.66 0.01
CA LEU A 60 0.47 -8.17 -0.52
C LEU A 60 -0.65 -9.21 -0.37
N TRP A 61 -0.36 -10.48 -0.64
CA TRP A 61 -1.32 -11.57 -0.45
C TRP A 61 -1.81 -11.65 1.00
N LEU A 62 -0.92 -11.54 1.99
CA LEU A 62 -1.30 -11.53 3.41
C LEU A 62 -2.26 -10.39 3.74
N VAL A 63 -2.07 -9.21 3.15
CA VAL A 63 -3.02 -8.08 3.30
C VAL A 63 -4.37 -8.38 2.64
N GLN A 64 -4.37 -8.94 1.43
CA GLN A 64 -5.59 -9.24 0.67
C GLN A 64 -6.39 -10.41 1.26
N LEU A 65 -5.71 -11.31 1.97
CA LEU A 65 -6.32 -12.40 2.71
C LEU A 65 -7.23 -11.91 3.84
N VAL A 66 -6.89 -10.76 4.45
CA VAL A 66 -7.69 -10.18 5.53
C VAL A 66 -9.01 -9.62 5.00
N PRO A 67 -10.16 -10.00 5.58
CA PRO A 67 -11.46 -9.45 5.21
C PRO A 67 -11.58 -7.93 5.44
N ASN A 68 -12.10 -7.18 4.45
CA ASN A 68 -12.36 -5.73 4.58
C ASN A 68 -13.79 -5.36 4.99
N TRP A 69 -14.71 -6.32 5.13
CA TRP A 69 -16.09 -6.01 5.53
C TRP A 69 -16.26 -5.82 7.05
N THR A 70 -15.25 -6.15 7.86
CA THR A 70 -15.25 -5.89 9.32
C THR A 70 -14.34 -4.72 9.70
N SER A 71 -14.69 -3.98 10.76
CA SER A 71 -13.88 -2.84 11.22
C SER A 71 -12.46 -3.24 11.63
N ARG A 72 -12.30 -4.35 12.37
CA ARG A 72 -10.98 -4.88 12.77
C ARG A 72 -10.17 -5.34 11.55
N GLY A 73 -10.80 -6.00 10.59
CA GLY A 73 -10.15 -6.41 9.36
C GLY A 73 -9.65 -5.22 8.53
N ARG A 74 -10.45 -4.16 8.38
CA ARG A 74 -10.02 -2.92 7.71
C ARG A 74 -8.83 -2.27 8.42
N GLN A 75 -8.89 -2.13 9.74
CA GLN A 75 -7.80 -1.53 10.52
C GLN A 75 -6.52 -2.36 10.39
N LEU A 76 -6.63 -3.70 10.41
CA LEU A 76 -5.49 -4.59 10.19
C LEU A 76 -4.90 -4.41 8.79
N ARG A 77 -5.74 -4.38 7.73
CA ARG A 77 -5.27 -4.15 6.35
C ARG A 77 -4.54 -2.83 6.21
N GLN A 78 -5.08 -1.75 6.76
CA GLN A 78 -4.48 -0.41 6.73
C GLN A 78 -3.13 -0.38 7.44
N CYS A 79 -3.09 -0.85 8.70
CA CYS A 79 -1.87 -0.84 9.49
C CYS A 79 -0.78 -1.76 8.90
N LEU A 80 -1.16 -2.98 8.51
CA LEU A 80 -0.25 -3.95 7.90
C LEU A 80 0.30 -3.43 6.57
N SER A 81 -0.52 -2.78 5.75
CA SER A 81 -0.07 -2.18 4.50
C SER A 81 0.99 -1.10 4.72
N LEU A 82 0.85 -0.27 5.75
CA LEU A 82 1.87 0.72 6.11
C LEU A 82 3.18 0.08 6.58
N VAL A 83 3.11 -0.99 7.39
CA VAL A 83 4.31 -1.74 7.81
C VAL A 83 5.03 -2.27 6.58
N ILE A 84 4.30 -2.91 5.67
CA ILE A 84 4.86 -3.54 4.47
C ILE A 84 5.43 -2.49 3.52
N ILE A 85 4.74 -1.36 3.29
CA ILE A 85 5.26 -0.27 2.46
C ILE A 85 6.59 0.22 3.02
N SER A 86 6.67 0.46 4.34
CA SER A 86 7.91 0.89 5.00
C SER A 86 9.04 -0.12 4.76
N LYS A 87 8.77 -1.42 4.96
CA LYS A 87 9.74 -2.51 4.73
C LYS A 87 10.21 -2.55 3.28
N LEU A 88 9.28 -2.47 2.32
CA LEU A 88 9.58 -2.58 0.90
C LEU A 88 10.29 -1.37 0.31
N LEU A 89 10.22 -0.21 0.98
CA LEU A 89 10.93 1.01 0.60
C LEU A 89 12.28 1.18 1.33
N ASP A 90 12.64 0.23 2.20
CA ASP A 90 13.79 0.29 3.11
C ASP A 90 13.75 1.51 4.05
N GLU A 91 12.54 1.95 4.42
CA GLU A 91 12.32 3.05 5.38
C GLU A 91 12.32 2.51 6.81
N LYS A 92 12.90 3.30 7.74
CA LYS A 92 12.88 2.94 9.16
C LYS A 92 11.43 2.82 9.63
N HIS A 93 11.14 1.74 10.36
CA HIS A 93 9.85 1.57 11.02
C HIS A 93 9.66 2.67 12.06
N GLU A 94 9.02 3.78 11.67
CA GLU A 94 8.42 4.72 12.61
C GLU A 94 7.17 4.07 13.23
N ASP A 95 6.79 4.49 14.43
CA ASP A 95 5.56 4.03 15.09
C ASP A 95 4.37 4.30 14.16
N ILE A 96 3.87 3.25 13.52
CA ILE A 96 2.81 3.39 12.52
C ILE A 96 1.56 3.90 13.22
N PRO A 97 1.09 5.11 12.84
CA PRO A 97 0.02 5.73 13.56
C PRO A 97 -1.26 4.92 13.40
N ASN A 98 -1.98 4.73 14.50
CA ASN A 98 -3.27 4.02 14.51
C ASN A 98 -4.45 4.92 14.11
N THR A 99 -4.21 6.22 13.88
CA THR A 99 -5.23 7.21 13.51
C THR A 99 -5.21 7.49 12.01
N SER A 100 -6.39 7.46 11.38
CA SER A 100 -6.55 7.56 9.92
C SER A 100 -5.92 8.81 9.31
N ASN A 101 -5.97 9.96 9.97
CA ASN A 101 -5.42 11.21 9.43
C ASN A 101 -3.89 11.20 9.37
N LEU A 102 -3.23 10.64 10.39
CA LEU A 102 -1.76 10.52 10.43
C LEU A 102 -1.27 9.48 9.41
N GLN A 103 -2.03 8.41 9.19
CA GLN A 103 -1.71 7.41 8.16
C GLN A 103 -1.66 8.03 6.76
N ILE A 104 -2.55 8.97 6.45
CA ILE A 104 -2.59 9.61 5.13
C ILE A 104 -1.37 10.54 4.92
N SER A 105 -0.90 11.25 5.95
CA SER A 105 0.34 12.04 5.82
C SER A 105 1.57 11.19 5.52
N VAL A 106 1.65 9.98 6.11
CA VAL A 106 2.75 9.05 5.86
C VAL A 106 2.71 8.52 4.42
N LEU A 107 1.51 8.28 3.85
CA LEU A 107 1.37 7.86 2.46
C LEU A 107 1.96 8.85 1.46
N TYR A 108 1.84 10.16 1.71
CA TYR A 108 2.44 11.17 0.85
C TYR A 108 3.96 10.97 0.73
N ARG A 109 4.65 10.80 1.87
CA ARG A 109 6.10 10.54 1.91
C ARG A 109 6.46 9.28 1.13
N TYR A 110 5.66 8.22 1.25
CA TYR A 110 5.92 6.98 0.54
C TYR A 110 5.71 7.10 -0.97
N LEU A 111 4.64 7.76 -1.43
CA LEU A 111 4.37 7.95 -2.87
C LEU A 111 5.53 8.61 -3.61
N VAL A 112 6.23 9.54 -2.98
CA VAL A 112 7.42 10.20 -3.56
C VAL A 112 8.52 9.19 -3.91
N GLN A 113 8.61 8.09 -3.17
CA GLN A 113 9.64 7.05 -3.32
C GLN A 113 9.20 5.87 -4.20
N MET A 114 7.92 5.83 -4.58
CA MET A 114 7.37 4.75 -5.40
C MET A 114 7.59 4.96 -6.90
N LYS A 115 8.41 5.93 -7.31
CA LYS A 115 8.69 6.16 -8.73
C LYS A 115 9.38 4.92 -9.31
N PRO A 116 8.87 4.32 -10.41
CA PRO A 116 9.54 3.20 -11.07
C PRO A 116 11.03 3.46 -11.35
N SER A 117 11.39 4.67 -11.79
CA SER A 117 12.77 5.05 -12.09
C SER A 117 13.67 5.09 -10.85
N ASP A 118 13.18 5.64 -9.74
CA ASP A 118 13.91 5.70 -8.47
C ASP A 118 14.11 4.28 -7.89
N LEU A 119 13.08 3.43 -7.95
CA LEU A 119 13.16 2.03 -7.53
C LEU A 119 14.14 1.24 -8.39
N LEU A 120 14.10 1.41 -9.72
CA LEU A 120 15.06 0.81 -10.64
C LEU A 120 16.49 1.25 -10.31
N LYS A 121 16.70 2.55 -10.07
CA LYS A 121 18.00 3.08 -9.68
C LYS A 121 18.52 2.44 -8.38
N LYS A 122 17.66 2.28 -7.36
CA LYS A 122 18.01 1.57 -6.11
C LYS A 122 18.40 0.11 -6.38
N MET A 123 17.64 -0.61 -7.20
CA MET A 123 17.92 -2.01 -7.57
C MET A 123 19.24 -2.15 -8.32
N VAL A 124 19.51 -1.27 -9.28
CA VAL A 124 20.78 -1.22 -10.04
C VAL A 124 21.97 -0.98 -9.13
N LEU A 125 21.86 -0.02 -8.19
CA LEU A 125 22.92 0.26 -7.22
C LEU A 125 23.19 -0.95 -6.31
N LYS A 126 22.14 -1.60 -5.81
CA LYS A 126 22.26 -2.81 -5.00
C LYS A 126 22.94 -3.95 -5.78
N LYS A 127 22.55 -4.15 -7.04
CA LYS A 127 23.14 -5.19 -7.88
C LYS A 127 24.62 -4.96 -8.15
N ARG A 128 25.04 -3.70 -8.38
CA ARG A 128 26.46 -3.34 -8.52
C ARG A 128 27.25 -3.54 -7.24
N ALA A 129 26.65 -3.30 -6.07
CA ALA A 129 27.31 -3.56 -4.79
C ALA A 129 27.52 -5.07 -4.55
N GLU A 130 26.56 -5.90 -4.95
CA GLU A 130 26.66 -7.37 -4.86
C GLU A 130 27.69 -7.95 -5.86
N GLN A 131 27.82 -7.34 -7.05
CA GLN A 131 28.79 -7.74 -8.07
C GLN A 131 29.53 -6.53 -8.67
N PRO A 132 30.62 -6.06 -8.03
CA PRO A 132 31.35 -4.86 -8.44
C PRO A 132 31.96 -4.95 -9.85
N ASN A 133 32.31 -6.16 -10.28
CA ASN A 133 32.95 -6.42 -11.57
C ASN A 133 31.95 -6.86 -12.66
N GLY A 134 30.67 -6.97 -12.33
CA GLY A 134 29.62 -7.39 -13.26
C GLY A 134 29.13 -6.21 -14.10
N THR A 135 29.19 -6.34 -15.42
CA THR A 135 28.53 -5.40 -16.34
C THR A 135 27.02 -5.61 -16.29
N ILE A 136 26.25 -4.52 -16.13
CA ILE A 136 24.80 -4.57 -16.34
C ILE A 136 24.57 -4.43 -17.84
N ASP A 137 24.29 -5.56 -18.49
CA ASP A 137 23.86 -5.57 -19.88
C ASP A 137 22.38 -5.14 -20.00
N ASP A 138 21.94 -4.95 -21.24
CA ASP A 138 20.57 -4.50 -21.55
C ASP A 138 19.51 -5.53 -21.09
N SER A 139 19.85 -6.82 -21.05
CA SER A 139 18.94 -7.89 -20.64
C SER A 139 18.67 -7.84 -19.14
N LEU A 140 19.74 -7.74 -18.34
CA LEU A 140 19.65 -7.59 -16.89
C LEU A 140 18.98 -6.27 -16.51
N HIS A 141 19.29 -5.18 -17.22
CA HIS A 141 18.62 -3.90 -17.00
C HIS A 141 17.10 -4.01 -17.23
N LEU A 142 16.69 -4.67 -18.31
CA LEU A 142 15.27 -4.91 -18.59
C LEU A 142 14.60 -5.79 -17.51
N GLU A 143 15.30 -6.77 -16.96
CA GLU A 143 14.78 -7.58 -15.86
C GLU A 143 14.56 -6.74 -14.58
N LEU A 144 15.56 -5.94 -14.19
CA LEU A 144 15.46 -5.04 -13.04
C LEU A 144 14.35 -4.01 -13.23
N GLU A 145 14.17 -3.52 -14.45
CA GLU A 145 13.05 -2.63 -14.77
C GLU A 145 11.69 -3.32 -14.52
N LYS A 146 11.50 -4.54 -15.03
CA LYS A 146 10.27 -5.31 -14.78
C LYS A 146 10.03 -5.50 -13.28
N GLN A 147 11.08 -5.78 -12.51
CA GLN A 147 11.01 -5.91 -11.05
C GLN A 147 10.63 -4.60 -10.36
N ALA A 148 11.19 -3.46 -10.78
CA ALA A 148 10.86 -2.14 -10.24
C ALA A 148 9.40 -1.75 -10.51
N TYR A 149 8.89 -2.00 -11.71
CA TYR A 149 7.49 -1.78 -12.04
C TYR A 149 6.55 -2.73 -11.28
N TYR A 150 6.94 -3.99 -11.10
CA TYR A 150 6.17 -4.94 -10.30
C TYR A 150 6.13 -4.55 -8.82
N LEU A 151 7.25 -4.06 -8.27
CA LEU A 151 7.29 -3.52 -6.92
C LEU A 151 6.40 -2.27 -6.79
N THR A 152 6.46 -1.36 -7.77
CA THR A 152 5.57 -0.19 -7.83
C THR A 152 4.10 -0.62 -7.83
N TYR A 153 3.75 -1.61 -8.65
CA TYR A 153 2.39 -2.17 -8.70
C TYR A 153 1.93 -2.67 -7.32
N ILE A 154 2.78 -3.43 -6.62
CA ILE A 154 2.48 -3.94 -5.28
C ILE A 154 2.30 -2.80 -4.28
N LEU A 155 3.23 -1.83 -4.27
CA LEU A 155 3.18 -0.68 -3.38
C LEU A 155 1.89 0.14 -3.58
N LEU A 156 1.46 0.33 -4.84
CA LEU A 156 0.21 1.02 -5.15
C LEU A 156 -1.03 0.27 -4.65
N HIS A 157 -1.06 -1.06 -4.72
CA HIS A 157 -2.15 -1.84 -4.10
C HIS A 157 -2.21 -1.61 -2.58
N LEU A 158 -1.06 -1.63 -1.92
CA LEU A 158 -0.97 -1.36 -0.47
C LEU A 158 -1.42 0.07 -0.14
N VAL A 159 -1.04 1.07 -0.95
CA VAL A 159 -1.54 2.46 -0.82
C VAL A 159 -3.06 2.51 -0.95
N GLY A 160 -3.63 1.73 -1.88
CA GLY A 160 -5.07 1.57 -2.04
C GLY A 160 -5.74 1.09 -0.75
N GLU A 161 -5.15 0.12 -0.05
CA GLU A 161 -5.68 -0.41 1.21
C GLU A 161 -5.65 0.61 2.35
N VAL A 162 -4.54 1.35 2.50
CA VAL A 162 -4.41 2.39 3.53
C VAL A 162 -5.43 3.52 3.31
N SER A 163 -5.63 3.91 2.05
CA SER A 163 -6.51 5.02 1.68
C SER A 163 -8.02 4.69 1.66
N CYS A 164 -8.41 3.44 1.97
CA CYS A 164 -9.81 3.03 2.10
C CYS A 164 -10.45 3.51 3.43
N SER A 165 -10.66 4.82 3.62
CA SER A 165 -11.43 5.33 4.77
C SER A 165 -12.94 5.25 4.51
N HIS A 166 -13.70 4.82 5.52
CA HIS A 166 -15.18 4.79 5.48
C HIS A 166 -15.80 6.00 6.17
N SER A 167 -14.99 6.83 6.84
CA SER A 167 -15.38 8.15 7.33
C SER A 167 -14.82 9.20 6.38
N PHE A 168 -15.71 10.08 5.90
CA PHE A 168 -15.40 11.20 5.02
C PHE A 168 -15.56 12.48 5.82
N SER A 169 -14.50 12.91 6.49
CA SER A 169 -14.46 14.20 7.16
C SER A 169 -13.89 15.28 6.24
N SER A 170 -14.34 16.53 6.41
CA SER A 170 -13.80 17.68 5.67
C SER A 170 -12.28 17.82 5.83
N GLY A 171 -11.73 17.45 6.99
CA GLY A 171 -10.28 17.42 7.22
C GLY A 171 -9.50 16.42 6.36
N GLN A 172 -10.13 15.34 5.87
CA GLN A 172 -9.47 14.35 5.01
C GLN A 172 -9.39 14.81 3.54
N ARG A 173 -10.30 15.67 3.10
CA ARG A 173 -10.35 16.17 1.71
C ARG A 173 -9.00 16.77 1.27
N LYS A 174 -8.43 17.66 2.08
CA LYS A 174 -7.12 18.29 1.81
C LYS A 174 -6.01 17.24 1.64
N HIS A 175 -6.05 16.18 2.43
CA HIS A 175 -5.05 15.11 2.36
C HIS A 175 -5.19 14.31 1.06
N PHE A 176 -6.41 13.98 0.62
CA PHE A 176 -6.64 13.30 -0.66
C PHE A 176 -6.24 14.16 -1.86
N VAL A 177 -6.49 15.48 -1.82
CA VAL A 177 -6.01 16.41 -2.87
C VAL A 177 -4.48 16.34 -2.99
N HIS A 178 -3.77 16.39 -1.86
CA HIS A 178 -2.31 16.26 -1.84
C HIS A 178 -1.84 14.89 -2.35
N LEU A 179 -2.52 13.80 -1.97
CA LEU A 179 -2.20 12.46 -2.46
C LEU A 179 -2.40 12.32 -3.97
N CYS A 180 -3.49 12.86 -4.53
CA CYS A 180 -3.72 12.89 -5.97
C CYS A 180 -2.55 13.59 -6.69
N GLY A 181 -2.17 14.79 -6.24
CA GLY A 181 -1.04 15.52 -6.81
C GLY A 181 0.28 14.75 -6.72
N ALA A 182 0.54 14.08 -5.58
CA ALA A 182 1.73 13.24 -5.41
C ALA A 182 1.74 12.03 -6.34
N LEU A 183 0.61 11.33 -6.46
CA LEU A 183 0.47 10.16 -7.32
C LEU A 183 0.68 10.51 -8.79
N GLU A 184 0.15 11.65 -9.24
CA GLU A 184 0.38 12.13 -10.60
C GLU A 184 1.83 12.53 -10.81
N LYS A 185 2.35 13.41 -9.97
CA LYS A 185 3.71 13.98 -10.11
C LYS A 185 4.80 12.92 -10.02
N HIS A 186 4.69 11.97 -9.09
CA HIS A 186 5.78 11.05 -8.76
C HIS A 186 5.63 9.68 -9.38
N VAL A 187 4.40 9.19 -9.62
CA VAL A 187 4.22 7.85 -10.20
C VAL A 187 3.75 7.94 -11.65
N LYS A 188 2.62 8.62 -11.91
CA LYS A 188 2.04 8.69 -13.27
C LYS A 188 3.01 9.30 -14.29
N CYS A 189 3.60 10.45 -13.99
CA CYS A 189 4.50 11.17 -14.89
C CYS A 189 5.84 10.45 -15.11
N ASP A 190 6.23 9.53 -14.23
CA ASP A 190 7.46 8.74 -14.36
C ASP A 190 7.29 7.55 -15.33
N ILE A 191 6.06 7.10 -15.53
CA ILE A 191 5.76 5.96 -16.41
C ILE A 191 5.76 6.41 -17.87
N ARG A 192 6.75 5.94 -18.63
CA ARG A 192 6.81 6.13 -20.08
C ARG A 192 6.06 5.01 -20.80
N GLU A 193 5.02 5.37 -21.54
CA GLU A 193 4.23 4.41 -22.31
C GLU A 193 5.01 3.82 -23.48
N ASP A 194 4.85 2.52 -23.65
CA ASP A 194 5.33 1.77 -24.80
C ASP A 194 4.35 0.60 -25.00
N ALA A 195 3.76 0.48 -26.20
CA ALA A 195 2.78 -0.55 -26.53
C ALA A 195 3.33 -1.98 -26.36
N ARG A 196 4.65 -2.16 -26.37
CA ARG A 196 5.32 -3.46 -26.19
C ARG A 196 5.52 -3.82 -24.71
N LEU A 197 5.41 -2.85 -23.81
CA LEU A 197 5.76 -2.99 -22.39
C LEU A 197 4.50 -2.97 -21.51
N PHE A 198 3.68 -4.02 -21.66
CA PHE A 198 2.39 -4.15 -20.99
C PHE A 198 2.44 -4.01 -19.45
N TYR A 199 3.57 -4.36 -18.83
CA TYR A 199 3.75 -4.20 -17.38
C TYR A 199 3.69 -2.72 -16.96
N ARG A 200 4.16 -1.78 -17.81
CA ARG A 200 4.07 -0.33 -17.54
C ARG A 200 2.61 0.14 -17.61
N THR A 201 1.86 -0.34 -18.60
CA THR A 201 0.42 -0.05 -18.74
C THR A 201 -0.37 -0.53 -17.53
N LYS A 202 -0.10 -1.73 -17.00
CA LYS A 202 -0.76 -2.22 -15.78
C LYS A 202 -0.59 -1.29 -14.58
N VAL A 203 0.60 -0.73 -14.40
CA VAL A 203 0.86 0.24 -13.32
C VAL A 203 0.11 1.54 -13.59
N LYS A 204 0.13 2.05 -14.83
CA LYS A 204 -0.58 3.27 -15.20
C LYS A 204 -2.10 3.15 -15.02
N ASP A 205 -2.68 2.01 -15.38
CA ASP A 205 -4.11 1.73 -15.18
C ASP A 205 -4.47 1.69 -13.69
N LEU A 206 -3.61 1.08 -12.87
CA LEU A 206 -3.80 1.06 -11.42
C LEU A 206 -3.73 2.47 -10.82
N VAL A 207 -2.77 3.28 -11.27
CA VAL A 207 -2.67 4.71 -10.90
C VAL A 207 -3.96 5.44 -11.25
N ALA A 208 -4.50 5.25 -12.45
CA ALA A 208 -5.75 5.89 -12.87
C ALA A 208 -6.94 5.48 -11.99
N ARG A 209 -7.04 4.20 -11.61
CA ARG A 209 -8.10 3.69 -10.72
C ARG A 209 -8.00 4.28 -9.31
N ILE A 210 -6.79 4.33 -8.74
CA ILE A 210 -6.56 4.92 -7.41
C ILE A 210 -6.90 6.41 -7.44
N HIS A 211 -6.43 7.12 -8.47
CA HIS A 211 -6.73 8.53 -8.66
C HIS A 211 -8.25 8.78 -8.77
N GLY A 212 -8.96 8.01 -9.61
CA GLY A 212 -10.41 8.13 -9.76
C GLY A 212 -11.16 7.92 -8.44
N LYS A 213 -10.77 6.91 -7.66
CA LYS A 213 -11.34 6.64 -6.34
C LYS A 213 -11.10 7.80 -5.37
N TRP A 214 -9.90 8.37 -5.34
CA TRP A 214 -9.62 9.53 -4.49
C TRP A 214 -10.36 10.79 -4.94
N GLN A 215 -10.53 11.00 -6.24
CA GLN A 215 -11.35 12.10 -6.77
C GLN A 215 -12.82 11.96 -6.36
N GLU A 216 -13.38 10.74 -6.42
CA GLU A 216 -14.73 10.45 -5.92
C GLU A 216 -14.86 10.80 -4.43
N ILE A 217 -13.87 10.41 -3.62
CA ILE A 217 -13.84 10.76 -2.18
C ILE A 217 -13.79 12.27 -1.97
N ILE A 218 -12.93 12.98 -2.73
CA ILE A 218 -12.81 14.44 -2.66
C ILE A 218 -14.17 15.08 -2.97
N GLN A 219 -14.81 14.69 -4.07
CA GLN A 219 -16.10 15.23 -4.51
C GLN A 219 -17.22 14.98 -3.48
N ASN A 220 -17.21 13.83 -2.81
CA ASN A 220 -18.21 13.46 -1.82
C ASN A 220 -17.97 14.06 -0.42
N CYS A 221 -16.79 14.61 -0.14
CA CYS A 221 -16.54 15.35 1.10
C CYS A 221 -17.22 16.73 1.01
N ARG A 222 -18.20 16.99 1.91
CA ARG A 222 -18.84 18.31 2.03
C ARG A 222 -17.79 19.38 2.35
N PRO A 223 -17.88 20.58 1.73
CA PRO A 223 -17.04 21.71 2.14
C PRO A 223 -17.29 22.06 3.61
N ILE A 224 -16.28 22.67 4.25
CA ILE A 224 -16.39 23.15 5.64
C ILE A 224 -17.55 24.15 5.70
N GLN A 225 -18.43 23.99 6.70
CA GLN A 225 -19.65 24.79 6.88
C GLN A 225 -19.33 26.29 6.77
N GLY A 226 -19.95 26.99 5.81
CA GLY A 226 -19.73 28.43 5.56
C GLY A 226 -18.93 28.79 4.29
N GLN A 227 -18.34 27.82 3.58
CA GLN A 227 -17.64 28.06 2.31
C GLN A 227 -18.39 27.44 1.13
N LEU A 228 -18.71 28.22 0.09
CA LEU A 228 -19.24 27.71 -1.19
C LEU A 228 -18.18 26.86 -1.94
N HIS A 229 -16.90 27.21 -1.78
CA HIS A 229 -15.73 26.51 -2.32
C HIS A 229 -14.53 26.72 -1.39
N ASP A 230 -13.61 25.73 -1.34
CA ASP A 230 -12.39 25.77 -0.50
C ASP A 230 -11.45 26.95 -0.81
N PHE A 231 -11.60 27.56 -1.99
CA PHE A 231 -10.79 28.70 -2.45
C PHE A 231 -11.41 30.06 -2.14
N TRP A 232 -12.63 30.09 -1.60
CA TRP A 232 -13.35 31.33 -1.34
C TRP A 232 -13.43 31.58 0.17
N VAL A 233 -12.78 32.65 0.61
CA VAL A 233 -12.90 33.22 1.95
C VAL A 233 -13.70 34.52 1.78
N PRO A 234 -14.82 34.72 2.50
CA PRO A 234 -15.49 36.02 2.47
C PRO A 234 -14.55 37.09 3.00
N ASP A 235 -14.39 38.17 2.22
CA ASP A 235 -13.71 39.37 2.69
C ASP A 235 -14.44 39.87 3.95
N SER A 236 -13.66 40.11 5.01
CA SER A 236 -14.15 40.59 6.32
C SER A 236 -14.44 42.08 6.30
#